data_AF-J1KZW3-F1
#
_entry.id   AF-J1KZW3-F1
#
_cell.length_a   1.000
_cell.length_b   1.000
_cell.length_c   1.000
_cell.angle_alpha   90.00
_cell.angle_beta   90.00
_cell.angle_gamma   90.00
#
_symmetry.space_group_name_H-M   'P 1'
#
loop_
_entity.id
_entity.type
_entity.pdbx_description
1 polymer ?
#
loop_
_entity_poly.entity_id
_entity_poly.type
_entity_poly.pdbx_seq_one_letter_code
_entity_poly.pdbx_strand_id
1 'polypeptide(L)'
;MARINDDALMSIDFLAGFTIFLLSLIVAAGMVPGMLAGLQSATIDYDGVAYRTSVILAEDPGWFEDVNGGVGSRWEIKRDDEIQRMGLAVSKETPNILSIAKVARFLNQTKYREDPAFYRSRVFFSDIPYSFNITLKAKDESFEYHLGDETPDGEYGSIRRVVLVKNASSARLDFSNESVLKDYAADPATAPGATSTFSVSLNFTDLLAPSPAYRVDPLGEEIAITLDNLDKTQNETAVNASLTKVTLKHDSKIPITETQSTRFILFRVDGEIKKPPIEDGDSPINVSSNISLLIKPGLLYEIPYRDRIDVVFEFENTENQNTNITGTFPYTPTDLRNVTKPLLKPAVLEVAVW
;
A
#
# COMPACT_ATOMS: atom_id res chain seq x y z
N MET A 1 17.35 94.89 41.36
CA MET A 1 17.65 93.46 41.12
C MET A 1 16.33 92.75 40.90
N ALA A 2 15.99 92.44 39.65
CA ALA A 2 14.78 91.69 39.33
C ALA A 2 15.04 90.20 39.57
N ARG A 3 14.28 89.56 40.48
CA ARG A 3 14.20 88.10 40.56
C ARG A 3 13.43 87.63 39.33
N ILE A 4 14.15 87.01 38.39
CA ILE A 4 13.53 86.27 37.28
C ILE A 4 12.94 85.00 37.91
N ASN A 5 11.68 84.69 37.59
CA ASN A 5 10.94 83.56 38.11
C ASN A 5 11.53 82.23 37.59
N ASP A 6 12.39 81.59 38.36
CA ASP A 6 12.95 80.26 38.05
C ASP A 6 11.87 79.16 37.96
N ASP A 7 10.73 79.32 38.62
CA ASP A 7 9.60 78.37 38.54
C ASP A 7 8.91 78.34 37.15
N ALA A 8 8.95 79.47 36.42
CA ALA A 8 8.42 79.55 35.06
C ALA A 8 9.37 78.90 34.04
N LEU A 9 10.69 78.96 34.30
CA LEU A 9 11.70 78.24 33.51
C LEU A 9 11.60 76.73 33.74
N MET A 10 11.40 76.30 35.00
CA MET A 10 11.27 74.87 35.33
C MET A 10 10.03 74.20 34.69
N SER A 11 8.92 74.93 34.56
CA SER A 11 7.70 74.42 33.92
C SER A 11 7.79 74.39 32.39
N ILE A 12 8.50 75.33 31.77
CA ILE A 12 8.76 75.33 30.32
C ILE A 12 9.72 74.20 29.93
N ASP A 13 10.80 74.00 30.70
CA ASP A 13 11.77 72.93 30.43
C ASP A 13 11.15 71.53 30.60
N PHE A 14 10.26 71.36 31.59
CA PHE A 14 9.50 70.12 31.74
C PHE A 14 8.54 69.88 30.58
N LEU A 15 7.80 70.91 30.14
CA LEU A 15 6.87 70.79 29.00
C LEU A 15 7.61 70.48 27.70
N ALA A 16 8.73 71.15 27.46
CA ALA A 16 9.59 70.91 26.30
C ALA A 16 10.16 69.48 26.32
N GLY A 17 10.69 69.04 27.47
CA GLY A 17 11.20 67.68 27.66
C GLY A 17 10.13 66.61 27.47
N PHE A 18 8.93 66.84 28.01
CA PHE A 18 7.80 65.91 27.86
C PHE A 18 7.30 65.84 26.42
N THR A 19 7.31 66.97 25.69
CA THR A 19 6.92 67.01 24.28
C THR A 19 7.93 66.28 23.39
N ILE A 20 9.23 66.48 23.64
CA ILE A 20 10.30 65.75 22.94
C ILE A 20 10.20 64.25 23.23
N PHE A 21 9.92 63.87 24.48
CA PHE A 21 9.69 62.48 24.85
C PHE A 21 8.50 61.86 24.12
N LEU A 22 7.34 62.54 24.09
CA LEU A 22 6.16 62.06 23.39
C LEU A 22 6.37 61.94 21.87
N LEU A 23 7.02 62.93 21.25
CA LEU A 23 7.37 62.86 19.82
C LEU A 23 8.30 61.68 19.53
N SER A 24 9.31 61.48 20.39
CA SER A 24 10.25 60.35 20.26
C SER A 24 9.53 59.01 20.43
N LEU A 25 8.59 58.92 21.36
CA LEU A 25 7.79 57.71 21.60
C LEU A 25 6.86 57.40 20.42
N ILE A 26 6.24 58.41 19.81
CA ILE A 26 5.39 58.23 18.62
C ILE A 26 6.21 57.77 17.43
N VAL A 27 7.39 58.35 17.20
CA VAL A 27 8.32 57.91 16.14
C VAL A 27 8.78 56.48 16.39
N ALA A 28 9.18 56.14 17.61
CA ALA A 28 9.58 54.78 17.97
C ALA A 28 8.43 53.78 17.78
N ALA A 29 7.22 54.10 18.26
CA ALA A 29 6.03 53.27 18.10
C ALA A 29 5.63 53.10 16.62
N GLY A 30 5.80 54.13 15.79
CA GLY A 30 5.58 54.06 14.34
C GLY A 30 6.59 53.18 13.60
N MET A 31 7.79 53.00 14.15
CA MET A 31 8.84 52.13 13.60
C MET A 31 8.69 50.66 14.03
N VAL A 32 7.98 50.37 15.12
CA VAL A 32 7.71 48.99 15.58
C VAL A 32 7.01 48.14 14.50
N PRO A 33 5.94 48.60 13.84
CA PRO A 33 5.35 47.87 12.72
C PRO A 33 6.32 47.61 11.57
N GLY A 34 7.20 48.56 11.26
CA GLY A 34 8.22 48.41 10.21
C GLY A 34 9.27 47.34 10.52
N MET A 35 9.61 47.15 11.80
CA MET A 35 10.47 46.04 12.24
C MET A 35 9.74 44.68 12.23
N LEU A 36 8.42 44.68 12.46
CA LEU A 36 7.61 43.46 12.47
C LEU A 36 7.11 43.04 11.07
N ALA A 37 7.05 43.96 10.11
CA ALA A 37 6.65 43.69 8.73
C ALA A 37 7.60 42.71 8.01
N GLY A 38 8.86 42.63 8.44
CA GLY A 38 9.82 41.62 7.97
C GLY A 38 9.67 40.24 8.65
N LEU A 39 9.01 40.16 9.81
CA LEU A 39 8.76 38.90 10.53
C LEU A 39 7.51 38.17 10.02
N GLN A 40 6.66 38.84 9.22
CA GLN A 40 5.61 38.16 8.44
C GLN A 40 6.15 37.46 7.18
N SER A 41 7.45 37.58 6.89
CA SER A 41 8.12 36.76 5.86
C SER A 41 8.57 35.38 6.38
N ALA A 42 7.84 34.81 7.34
CA ALA A 42 7.62 33.37 7.31
C ALA A 42 6.52 33.11 6.27
N THR A 43 6.76 33.43 5.00
CA THR A 43 6.05 32.76 3.91
C THR A 43 6.30 31.30 4.15
N ILE A 44 5.27 30.60 4.63
CA ILE A 44 5.36 29.18 4.86
C ILE A 44 5.79 28.59 3.51
N ASP A 45 6.99 28.00 3.45
CA ASP A 45 7.57 27.53 2.19
C ASP A 45 6.83 26.27 1.74
N TYR A 46 5.65 26.48 1.16
CA TYR A 46 4.78 25.42 0.66
C TYR A 46 5.50 24.59 -0.40
N ASP A 47 6.34 25.22 -1.22
CA ASP A 47 7.16 24.54 -2.22
C ASP A 47 8.20 23.63 -1.55
N GLY A 48 8.87 24.10 -0.51
CA GLY A 48 9.83 23.32 0.27
C GLY A 48 9.17 22.12 0.98
N VAL A 49 7.95 22.29 1.50
CA VAL A 49 7.16 21.20 2.10
C VAL A 49 6.71 20.21 1.04
N ALA A 50 6.12 20.67 -0.06
CA ALA A 50 5.70 19.84 -1.18
C ALA A 50 6.89 19.05 -1.75
N TYR A 51 8.05 19.69 -1.89
CA TYR A 51 9.29 19.05 -2.32
C TYR A 51 9.72 17.94 -1.37
N ARG A 52 9.92 18.25 -0.07
CA ARG A 52 10.35 17.24 0.92
C ARG A 52 9.38 16.07 0.99
N THR A 53 8.08 16.34 1.04
CA THR A 53 7.05 15.29 1.09
C THR A 53 7.09 14.44 -0.18
N SER A 54 7.23 15.05 -1.37
CA SER A 54 7.34 14.31 -2.62
C SER A 54 8.60 13.41 -2.65
N VAL A 55 9.72 13.85 -2.07
CA VAL A 55 10.95 13.04 -1.96
C VAL A 55 10.69 11.82 -1.07
N ILE A 56 10.11 12.04 0.12
CA ILE A 56 9.82 10.96 1.07
C ILE A 56 8.90 9.93 0.43
N LEU A 57 7.81 10.37 -0.21
CA LEU A 57 6.87 9.45 -0.84
C LEU A 57 7.48 8.69 -2.02
N ALA A 58 8.29 9.34 -2.86
CA ALA A 58 8.82 8.72 -4.08
C ALA A 58 10.09 7.89 -3.88
N GLU A 59 10.92 8.22 -2.88
CA GLU A 59 12.27 7.65 -2.73
C GLU A 59 12.46 6.85 -1.44
N ASP A 60 11.72 7.14 -0.37
CA ASP A 60 11.80 6.38 0.87
C ASP A 60 10.79 5.22 0.83
N PRO A 61 11.16 4.00 1.27
CA PRO A 61 10.23 2.90 1.35
C PRO A 61 9.37 2.93 2.63
N GLY A 62 9.50 3.94 3.47
CA GLY A 62 8.86 4.05 4.77
C GLY A 62 9.60 3.31 5.88
N TRP A 63 9.06 3.49 7.10
CA TRP A 63 9.61 2.92 8.32
C TRP A 63 8.49 2.60 9.31
N PHE A 64 8.58 1.42 9.93
CA PHE A 64 7.76 1.04 11.07
C PHE A 64 8.64 0.57 12.22
N GLU A 65 8.11 0.70 13.42
CA GLU A 65 8.65 0.13 14.66
C GLU A 65 7.48 -0.50 15.41
N ASP A 66 7.52 -1.82 15.58
CA ASP A 66 6.47 -2.54 16.30
C ASP A 66 6.78 -2.68 17.79
N VAL A 67 5.74 -3.02 18.56
CA VAL A 67 5.80 -3.13 20.03
C VAL A 67 6.78 -4.20 20.52
N ASN A 68 7.20 -5.11 19.66
CA ASN A 68 8.15 -6.18 19.98
C ASN A 68 9.59 -5.81 19.55
N GLY A 69 9.83 -4.56 19.15
CA GLY A 69 11.14 -4.08 18.69
C GLY A 69 11.49 -4.46 17.26
N GLY A 70 10.52 -4.98 16.49
CA GLY A 70 10.68 -5.23 15.07
C GLY A 70 10.68 -3.93 14.28
N VAL A 71 11.64 -3.78 13.37
CA VAL A 71 11.77 -2.59 12.52
C VAL A 71 11.88 -2.98 11.05
N GLY A 72 11.37 -2.13 10.17
CA GLY A 72 11.46 -2.38 8.72
C GLY A 72 10.69 -1.38 7.87
N SER A 73 10.58 -1.68 6.57
CA SER A 73 9.94 -0.80 5.58
C SER A 73 8.59 -1.29 5.06
N ARG A 74 8.12 -2.46 5.52
CA ARG A 74 6.80 -3.01 5.20
C ARG A 74 5.73 -2.39 6.09
N TRP A 75 5.69 -1.07 6.10
CA TRP A 75 4.75 -0.35 6.95
C TRP A 75 3.31 -0.64 6.52
N GLU A 76 3.08 -1.02 5.25
CA GLU A 76 1.77 -1.26 4.66
C GLU A 76 0.98 -2.42 5.29
N ILE A 77 1.63 -3.30 6.02
CA ILE A 77 0.99 -4.42 6.74
C ILE A 77 0.88 -4.19 8.26
N LYS A 78 1.40 -3.06 8.76
CA LYS A 78 1.50 -2.78 10.20
C LYS A 78 0.35 -1.97 10.74
N ARG A 79 0.11 -2.00 12.06
CA ARG A 79 -0.90 -1.13 12.66
C ARG A 79 -0.44 0.33 12.61
N ASP A 80 -1.38 1.26 12.66
CA ASP A 80 -1.06 2.67 12.45
C ASP A 80 -0.17 3.27 13.55
N ASP A 81 -0.30 2.80 14.79
CA ASP A 81 0.55 3.18 15.92
C ASP A 81 2.03 2.78 15.73
N GLU A 82 2.28 1.76 14.91
CA GLU A 82 3.63 1.24 14.63
C GLU A 82 4.31 1.98 13.47
N ILE A 83 3.56 2.72 12.66
CA ILE A 83 4.09 3.41 11.49
C ILE A 83 4.81 4.66 11.94
N GLN A 84 6.10 4.78 11.59
CA GLN A 84 6.89 5.97 11.90
C GLN A 84 7.00 6.92 10.71
N ARG A 85 7.06 6.38 9.49
CA ARG A 85 7.17 7.15 8.26
C ARG A 85 6.51 6.43 7.11
N MET A 86 5.72 7.15 6.33
CA MET A 86 5.10 6.62 5.12
C MET A 86 5.90 7.03 3.90
N GLY A 87 6.52 6.05 3.26
CA GLY A 87 7.17 6.19 1.97
C GLY A 87 6.65 5.12 1.03
N LEU A 88 6.46 5.44 -0.25
CA LEU A 88 5.77 4.56 -1.20
C LEU A 88 6.74 3.71 -2.01
N ALA A 89 8.05 3.98 -1.94
CA ALA A 89 9.05 3.25 -2.70
C ALA A 89 9.07 1.76 -2.32
N VAL A 90 9.39 0.90 -3.29
CA VAL A 90 9.56 -0.54 -3.06
C VAL A 90 10.77 -0.77 -2.15
N SER A 91 11.89 -0.12 -2.44
CA SER A 91 13.12 -0.20 -1.64
C SER A 91 13.97 1.06 -1.76
N LYS A 92 14.97 1.22 -0.88
CA LYS A 92 15.91 2.35 -0.92
C LYS A 92 16.78 2.35 -2.18
N GLU A 93 17.01 1.17 -2.75
CA GLU A 93 17.82 0.97 -3.94
C GLU A 93 17.04 1.23 -5.24
N THR A 94 15.72 1.45 -5.15
CA THR A 94 14.83 1.66 -6.30
C THR A 94 13.98 2.92 -6.14
N PRO A 95 14.62 4.11 -6.04
CA PRO A 95 13.88 5.37 -5.92
C PRO A 95 12.98 5.60 -7.14
N ASN A 96 11.84 6.25 -6.91
CA ASN A 96 10.78 6.48 -7.90
C ASN A 96 10.07 5.22 -8.41
N ILE A 97 10.32 4.04 -7.84
CA ILE A 97 9.54 2.83 -8.09
C ILE A 97 8.66 2.56 -6.87
N LEU A 98 7.35 2.78 -7.01
CA LEU A 98 6.38 2.71 -5.92
C LEU A 98 5.74 1.33 -5.84
N SER A 99 5.49 0.84 -4.62
CA SER A 99 4.72 -0.39 -4.39
C SER A 99 3.23 -0.11 -4.50
N ILE A 100 2.50 -0.87 -5.33
CA ILE A 100 1.04 -0.74 -5.40
C ILE A 100 0.36 -1.02 -4.06
N ALA A 101 0.90 -1.91 -3.22
CA ALA A 101 0.34 -2.20 -1.90
C ALA A 101 0.45 -0.99 -0.96
N LYS A 102 1.59 -0.29 -0.99
CA LYS A 102 1.79 0.95 -0.22
C LYS A 102 0.93 2.08 -0.76
N VAL A 103 0.85 2.24 -2.09
CA VAL A 103 -0.02 3.22 -2.75
C VAL A 103 -1.47 3.00 -2.37
N ALA A 104 -1.97 1.77 -2.49
CA ALA A 104 -3.33 1.40 -2.13
C ALA A 104 -3.59 1.69 -0.65
N ARG A 105 -2.68 1.31 0.25
CA ARG A 105 -2.86 1.66 1.65
C ARG A 105 -2.77 3.16 1.91
N PHE A 106 -1.91 3.91 1.24
CA PHE A 106 -1.69 5.32 1.52
C PHE A 106 -2.83 6.20 1.00
N LEU A 107 -3.19 6.03 -0.28
CA LEU A 107 -4.10 6.93 -1.00
C LEU A 107 -5.55 6.44 -1.00
N ASN A 108 -5.83 5.17 -0.74
CA ASN A 108 -7.19 4.64 -0.71
C ASN A 108 -7.74 4.59 0.74
N GLN A 109 -7.62 5.69 1.48
CA GLN A 109 -8.08 5.76 2.87
C GLN A 109 -8.96 6.97 3.13
N THR A 110 -10.13 6.72 3.73
CA THR A 110 -10.96 7.74 4.39
C THR A 110 -10.29 8.28 5.66
N LYS A 111 -9.32 7.54 6.20
CA LYS A 111 -8.65 7.80 7.48
C LYS A 111 -8.02 9.19 7.59
N TYR A 112 -7.53 9.77 6.49
CA TYR A 112 -7.02 11.14 6.52
C TYR A 112 -8.08 12.13 7.03
N ARG A 113 -9.33 11.97 6.62
CA ARG A 113 -10.43 12.85 7.05
C ARG A 113 -10.74 12.70 8.54
N GLU A 114 -10.50 11.52 9.09
CA GLU A 114 -10.78 11.19 10.49
C GLU A 114 -9.62 11.57 11.43
N ASP A 115 -8.37 11.46 10.95
CA ASP A 115 -7.16 11.77 11.73
C ASP A 115 -6.09 12.49 10.89
N PRO A 116 -6.24 13.82 10.68
CA PRO A 116 -5.23 14.62 9.98
C PRO A 116 -3.88 14.69 10.71
N ALA A 117 -3.87 14.53 12.04
CA ALA A 117 -2.65 14.62 12.85
C ALA A 117 -1.69 13.46 12.58
N PHE A 118 -2.25 12.28 12.29
CA PHE A 118 -1.48 11.13 11.82
C PHE A 118 -0.69 11.44 10.54
N TYR A 119 -1.31 12.02 9.52
CA TYR A 119 -0.61 12.35 8.27
C TYR A 119 0.43 13.46 8.47
N ARG A 120 0.15 14.46 9.32
CA ARG A 120 1.12 15.53 9.63
C ARG A 120 2.42 14.98 10.21
N SER A 121 2.32 14.08 11.19
CA SER A 121 3.49 13.50 11.87
C SER A 121 4.23 12.43 11.05
N ARG A 122 3.54 11.72 10.14
CA ARG A 122 4.11 10.57 9.41
C ARG A 122 4.50 10.86 7.96
N VAL A 123 3.99 11.95 7.38
CA VAL A 123 4.18 12.32 5.96
C VAL A 123 4.86 13.69 5.82
N PHE A 124 4.32 14.72 6.48
CA PHE A 124 4.81 16.09 6.32
C PHE A 124 5.96 16.44 7.27
N PHE A 125 6.02 15.75 8.41
CA PHE A 125 6.99 16.02 9.49
C PHE A 125 6.99 17.50 9.88
N SER A 126 5.78 18.03 10.14
CA SER A 126 5.61 19.42 10.50
C SER A 126 4.53 19.58 11.57
N ASP A 127 4.76 20.54 12.46
CA ASP A 127 3.79 20.99 13.46
C ASP A 127 2.76 21.98 12.87
N ILE A 128 2.97 22.43 11.63
CA ILE A 128 2.05 23.34 10.93
C ILE A 128 0.92 22.51 10.30
N PRO A 129 -0.36 22.90 10.53
CA PRO A 129 -1.52 22.14 10.07
C PRO A 129 -1.86 22.42 8.60
N TYR A 130 -0.97 22.05 7.69
CA TYR A 130 -1.19 22.21 6.25
C TYR A 130 -2.46 21.52 5.76
N SER A 131 -3.12 22.18 4.80
CA SER A 131 -4.02 21.52 3.88
C SER A 131 -3.20 21.00 2.70
N PHE A 132 -3.62 19.90 2.09
CA PHE A 132 -2.85 19.32 1.00
C PHE A 132 -3.72 18.51 0.05
N ASN A 133 -3.16 18.25 -1.12
CA ASN A 133 -3.70 17.32 -2.09
C ASN A 133 -2.54 16.49 -2.66
N ILE A 134 -2.62 15.17 -2.53
CA ILE A 134 -1.66 14.22 -3.09
C ILE A 134 -2.40 13.38 -4.12
N THR A 135 -1.93 13.42 -5.36
CA THR A 135 -2.48 12.60 -6.45
C THR A 135 -1.44 11.69 -7.06
N LEU A 136 -1.88 10.51 -7.51
CA LEU A 136 -1.07 9.60 -8.29
C LEU A 136 -1.87 9.14 -9.50
N LYS A 137 -1.48 9.59 -10.69
CA LYS A 137 -2.18 9.30 -11.94
C LYS A 137 -1.32 8.50 -12.90
N ALA A 138 -1.84 7.39 -13.40
CA ALA A 138 -1.19 6.60 -14.42
C ALA A 138 -1.13 7.36 -15.75
N LYS A 139 -0.05 7.23 -16.50
CA LYS A 139 0.10 7.86 -17.82
C LYS A 139 -0.94 7.36 -18.84
N ASP A 140 -1.36 6.11 -18.70
CA ASP A 140 -2.37 5.44 -19.53
C ASP A 140 -3.80 5.60 -18.98
N GLU A 141 -3.98 6.41 -17.93
CA GLU A 141 -5.25 6.64 -17.23
C GLU A 141 -5.89 5.37 -16.63
N SER A 142 -5.11 4.28 -16.49
CA SER A 142 -5.62 3.02 -15.91
C SER A 142 -5.92 3.10 -14.42
N PHE A 143 -5.39 4.10 -13.72
CA PHE A 143 -5.75 4.44 -12.35
C PHE A 143 -5.48 5.91 -12.06
N GLU A 144 -6.25 6.44 -11.09
CA GLU A 144 -6.08 7.76 -10.50
C GLU A 144 -6.42 7.64 -9.02
N TYR A 145 -5.46 7.97 -8.17
CA TYR A 145 -5.62 7.99 -6.72
C TYR A 145 -5.51 9.43 -6.21
N HIS A 146 -6.29 9.75 -5.20
CA HIS A 146 -6.38 11.08 -4.60
C HIS A 146 -6.46 10.96 -3.08
N LEU A 147 -5.73 11.82 -2.39
CA LEU A 147 -5.76 11.95 -0.94
C LEU A 147 -5.63 13.42 -0.55
N GLY A 148 -6.51 13.92 0.30
CA GLY A 148 -6.47 15.29 0.79
C GLY A 148 -7.72 16.08 0.43
N ASP A 149 -7.58 17.40 0.45
CA ASP A 149 -8.59 18.37 0.08
C ASP A 149 -8.47 18.75 -1.41
N GLU A 150 -9.48 19.45 -1.94
CA GLU A 150 -9.37 20.04 -3.28
C GLU A 150 -8.33 21.17 -3.27
N THR A 151 -7.53 21.26 -4.34
CA THR A 151 -6.54 22.34 -4.49
C THR A 151 -7.27 23.69 -4.60
N PRO A 152 -6.87 24.71 -3.84
CA PRO A 152 -7.52 26.01 -3.87
C PRO A 152 -7.18 26.78 -5.15
N ASP A 153 -8.03 27.72 -5.53
CA ASP A 153 -7.77 28.65 -6.65
C ASP A 153 -6.65 29.66 -6.35
N GLY A 154 -6.19 29.75 -5.10
CA GLY A 154 -5.19 30.70 -4.61
C GLY A 154 -3.73 30.19 -4.66
N GLU A 155 -2.87 30.78 -3.83
CA GLU A 155 -1.46 30.37 -3.72
C GLU A 155 -1.32 29.04 -2.97
N TYR A 156 -0.61 28.09 -3.58
CA TYR A 156 -0.20 26.83 -2.96
C TYR A 156 1.14 26.40 -3.57
N GLY A 157 1.93 25.63 -2.81
CA GLY A 157 3.15 25.03 -3.33
C GLY A 157 2.87 23.67 -3.93
N SER A 158 3.54 23.31 -5.03
CA SER A 158 3.34 22.00 -5.64
C SER A 158 4.57 21.41 -6.32
N ILE A 159 4.69 20.08 -6.25
CA ILE A 159 5.75 19.32 -6.92
C ILE A 159 5.15 18.11 -7.61
N ARG A 160 5.54 17.91 -8.87
CA ARG A 160 5.20 16.73 -9.68
C ARG A 160 6.46 15.90 -9.92
N ARG A 161 6.33 14.58 -9.80
CA ARG A 161 7.41 13.62 -10.07
C ARG A 161 6.92 12.51 -10.99
N VAL A 162 7.76 12.15 -11.95
CA VAL A 162 7.54 10.95 -12.77
C VAL A 162 8.02 9.75 -11.98
N VAL A 163 7.13 8.78 -11.79
CA VAL A 163 7.38 7.56 -11.03
C VAL A 163 6.93 6.33 -11.84
N LEU A 164 7.36 5.15 -11.39
CA LEU A 164 6.89 3.87 -11.88
C LEU A 164 6.13 3.17 -10.75
N VAL A 165 4.89 2.75 -10.97
CA VAL A 165 4.14 1.95 -10.01
C VAL A 165 4.33 0.47 -10.35
N LYS A 166 4.89 -0.27 -9.41
CA LYS A 166 5.09 -1.71 -9.51
C LYS A 166 3.78 -2.42 -9.15
N ASN A 167 3.20 -3.09 -10.14
CA ASN A 167 2.03 -3.93 -9.94
C ASN A 167 2.39 -5.27 -9.29
N ALA A 168 1.41 -5.88 -8.62
CA ALA A 168 1.50 -7.24 -8.12
C ALA A 168 1.66 -8.25 -9.26
N SER A 169 2.28 -9.39 -8.95
CA SER A 169 2.34 -10.54 -9.85
C SER A 169 1.06 -11.36 -9.72
N SER A 170 0.73 -12.11 -10.77
CA SER A 170 -0.38 -13.08 -10.77
C SER A 170 0.03 -14.35 -11.50
N ALA A 171 -0.40 -15.51 -11.00
CA ALA A 171 -0.33 -16.78 -11.70
C ALA A 171 -1.71 -17.13 -12.25
N ARG A 172 -1.75 -17.53 -13.52
CA ARG A 172 -2.95 -17.97 -14.22
C ARG A 172 -2.66 -19.27 -14.95
N LEU A 173 -3.27 -20.36 -14.50
CA LEU A 173 -3.21 -21.66 -15.13
C LEU A 173 -4.52 -21.89 -15.89
N ASP A 174 -4.42 -21.90 -17.22
CA ASP A 174 -5.56 -22.18 -18.10
C ASP A 174 -5.50 -23.64 -18.56
N PHE A 175 -6.40 -24.47 -18.04
CA PHE A 175 -6.47 -25.90 -18.35
C PHE A 175 -7.05 -26.21 -19.74
N SER A 176 -7.48 -25.20 -20.50
CA SER A 176 -7.73 -25.36 -21.93
C SER A 176 -6.45 -25.41 -22.77
N ASN A 177 -5.32 -24.98 -22.20
CA ASN A 177 -4.01 -25.09 -22.82
C ASN A 177 -3.43 -26.49 -22.62
N GLU A 178 -3.15 -27.19 -23.72
CA GLU A 178 -2.60 -28.55 -23.69
C GLU A 178 -1.32 -28.71 -22.86
N SER A 179 -0.46 -27.70 -22.81
CA SER A 179 0.77 -27.76 -22.02
C SER A 179 0.48 -27.73 -20.52
N VAL A 180 -0.43 -26.85 -20.09
CA VAL A 180 -0.85 -26.74 -18.68
C VAL A 180 -1.59 -28.01 -18.26
N LEU A 181 -2.49 -28.50 -19.11
CA LEU A 181 -3.24 -29.73 -18.87
C LEU A 181 -2.30 -30.93 -18.72
N LYS A 182 -1.32 -31.07 -19.60
CA LYS A 182 -0.35 -32.18 -19.54
C LYS A 182 0.54 -32.14 -18.29
N ASP A 183 0.92 -30.95 -17.85
CA ASP A 183 1.82 -30.79 -16.70
C ASP A 183 1.09 -30.95 -15.36
N TYR A 184 -0.21 -30.63 -15.30
CA TYR A 184 -0.97 -30.49 -14.05
C TYR A 184 -2.32 -31.21 -14.01
N ALA A 185 -2.61 -32.10 -14.95
CA ALA A 185 -3.75 -33.00 -14.89
C ALA A 185 -3.37 -34.40 -15.36
N ALA A 186 -3.89 -35.42 -14.68
CA ALA A 186 -3.88 -36.78 -15.21
C ALA A 186 -4.87 -36.90 -16.37
N ASP A 187 -4.71 -37.95 -17.19
CA ASP A 187 -5.60 -38.23 -18.33
C ASP A 187 -7.08 -38.24 -17.88
N PRO A 188 -7.95 -37.33 -18.40
CA PRO A 188 -9.38 -37.30 -18.11
C PRO A 188 -10.11 -38.62 -18.34
N ALA A 189 -9.60 -39.49 -19.22
CA ALA A 189 -10.17 -40.82 -19.45
C ALA A 189 -9.91 -41.80 -18.29
N THR A 190 -8.99 -41.47 -17.38
CA THR A 190 -8.71 -42.26 -16.17
C THR A 190 -9.60 -41.77 -15.03
N ALA A 191 -10.32 -42.68 -14.37
CA ALA A 191 -11.09 -42.32 -13.19
C ALA A 191 -10.14 -41.81 -12.07
N PRO A 192 -10.38 -40.62 -11.51
CA PRO A 192 -9.58 -40.11 -10.41
C PRO A 192 -9.67 -41.04 -9.20
N GLY A 193 -8.63 -41.01 -8.36
CA GLY A 193 -8.72 -41.57 -7.01
C GLY A 193 -9.73 -40.80 -6.15
N ALA A 194 -9.99 -41.25 -4.92
CA ALA A 194 -10.98 -40.61 -4.02
C ALA A 194 -10.72 -39.11 -3.76
N THR A 195 -9.47 -38.66 -3.88
CA THR A 195 -9.07 -37.27 -3.69
C THR A 195 -8.08 -36.83 -4.77
N SER A 196 -8.23 -35.60 -5.24
CA SER A 196 -7.27 -34.91 -6.11
C SER A 196 -6.67 -33.73 -5.38
N THR A 197 -5.39 -33.47 -5.59
CA THR A 197 -4.67 -32.41 -4.87
C THR A 197 -3.79 -31.65 -5.82
N PHE A 198 -3.95 -30.33 -5.83
CA PHE A 198 -3.12 -29.42 -6.60
C PHE A 198 -2.51 -28.38 -5.68
N SER A 199 -1.23 -28.08 -5.87
CA SER A 199 -0.53 -27.11 -5.03
C SER A 199 0.13 -26.01 -5.86
N VAL A 200 0.15 -24.78 -5.33
CA VAL A 200 0.96 -23.68 -5.85
C VAL A 200 2.05 -23.37 -4.85
N SER A 201 3.31 -23.54 -5.26
CA SER A 201 4.45 -23.39 -4.37
C SER A 201 5.06 -21.99 -4.48
N LEU A 202 5.10 -21.28 -3.35
CA LEU A 202 5.74 -19.98 -3.20
C LEU A 202 7.13 -20.19 -2.58
N ASN A 203 8.16 -20.31 -3.42
CA ASN A 203 9.54 -20.35 -2.94
C ASN A 203 10.07 -18.92 -2.75
N PHE A 204 10.30 -18.51 -1.50
CA PHE A 204 10.72 -17.16 -1.17
C PHE A 204 12.12 -16.83 -1.71
N THR A 205 13.00 -17.83 -1.81
CA THR A 205 14.34 -17.65 -2.38
C THR A 205 14.24 -17.23 -3.84
N ASP A 206 13.43 -17.95 -4.62
CA ASP A 206 13.26 -17.68 -6.06
C ASP A 206 12.47 -16.39 -6.29
N LEU A 207 11.45 -16.13 -5.47
CA LEU A 207 10.60 -14.95 -5.58
C LEU A 207 11.35 -13.66 -5.25
N LEU A 208 12.29 -13.71 -4.29
CA LEU A 208 13.08 -12.56 -3.85
C LEU A 208 14.41 -12.39 -4.58
N ALA A 209 14.85 -13.38 -5.39
CA ALA A 209 16.12 -13.34 -6.11
C ALA A 209 16.26 -12.19 -7.14
N PRO A 210 15.20 -11.78 -7.89
CA PRO A 210 15.31 -10.64 -8.79
C PRO A 210 15.57 -9.31 -8.04
N SER A 211 15.91 -8.25 -8.78
CA SER A 211 16.07 -6.93 -8.19
C SER A 211 14.75 -6.43 -7.55
N PRO A 212 14.78 -5.54 -6.55
CA PRO A 212 13.58 -5.09 -5.84
C PRO A 212 12.43 -4.61 -6.75
N ALA A 213 12.77 -3.97 -7.87
CA ALA A 213 11.81 -3.51 -8.87
C ALA A 213 10.99 -4.64 -9.52
N TYR A 214 11.51 -5.86 -9.59
CA TYR A 214 10.92 -6.98 -10.33
C TYR A 214 10.71 -8.26 -9.52
N ARG A 215 11.26 -8.34 -8.31
CA ARG A 215 11.01 -9.47 -7.41
C ARG A 215 9.56 -9.49 -6.94
N VAL A 216 9.07 -10.62 -6.48
CA VAL A 216 7.76 -10.71 -5.83
C VAL A 216 8.03 -10.84 -4.34
N ASP A 217 7.49 -9.93 -3.51
CA ASP A 217 7.65 -10.02 -2.05
C ASP A 217 6.37 -10.60 -1.42
N PRO A 218 6.33 -11.91 -1.09
CA PRO A 218 5.09 -12.54 -0.62
C PRO A 218 4.59 -11.99 0.72
N LEU A 219 5.41 -11.23 1.45
CA LEU A 219 5.04 -10.67 2.74
C LEU A 219 4.31 -9.33 2.62
N GLY A 220 4.67 -8.53 1.61
CA GLY A 220 4.19 -7.15 1.44
C GLY A 220 3.41 -6.91 0.15
N GLU A 221 3.35 -7.89 -0.75
CA GLU A 221 2.65 -7.81 -2.03
C GLU A 221 1.49 -8.79 -2.10
N GLU A 222 0.52 -8.48 -2.96
CA GLU A 222 -0.58 -9.38 -3.27
C GLU A 222 -0.06 -10.58 -4.07
N ILE A 223 -0.56 -11.77 -3.73
CA ILE A 223 -0.34 -13.00 -4.49
C ILE A 223 -1.67 -13.46 -5.07
N ALA A 224 -1.78 -13.43 -6.39
CA ALA A 224 -2.98 -13.84 -7.11
C ALA A 224 -2.75 -15.19 -7.81
N ILE A 225 -3.64 -16.15 -7.60
CA ILE A 225 -3.64 -17.47 -8.22
C ILE A 225 -5.00 -17.68 -8.88
N THR A 226 -5.00 -17.99 -10.17
CA THR A 226 -6.22 -18.28 -10.92
C THR A 226 -6.08 -19.61 -11.64
N LEU A 227 -7.04 -20.51 -11.42
CA LEU A 227 -7.20 -21.79 -12.10
C LEU A 227 -8.42 -21.65 -13.02
N ASP A 228 -8.18 -21.61 -14.31
CA ASP A 228 -9.22 -21.40 -15.32
C ASP A 228 -9.51 -22.68 -16.12
N ASN A 229 -10.76 -22.84 -16.54
CA ASN A 229 -11.21 -23.95 -17.37
C ASN A 229 -10.96 -25.32 -16.72
N LEU A 230 -11.16 -25.42 -15.41
CA LEU A 230 -11.04 -26.66 -14.63
C LEU A 230 -12.01 -27.75 -15.11
N ASP A 231 -13.05 -27.41 -15.87
CA ASP A 231 -13.89 -28.39 -16.58
C ASP A 231 -13.08 -29.31 -17.52
N LYS A 232 -11.93 -28.86 -18.01
CA LYS A 232 -11.04 -29.66 -18.88
C LYS A 232 -10.29 -30.76 -18.13
N THR A 233 -10.25 -30.71 -16.81
CA THR A 233 -9.63 -31.76 -15.99
C THR A 233 -10.65 -32.79 -15.50
N GLN A 234 -11.93 -32.62 -15.82
CA GLN A 234 -13.01 -33.53 -15.40
C GLN A 234 -13.10 -34.74 -16.34
N ASN A 235 -13.51 -35.88 -15.81
CA ASN A 235 -13.86 -37.02 -16.67
C ASN A 235 -15.23 -36.81 -17.37
N GLU A 236 -15.60 -37.71 -18.28
CA GLU A 236 -16.83 -37.59 -19.08
C GLU A 236 -18.13 -37.56 -18.27
N THR A 237 -18.13 -38.09 -17.04
CA THR A 237 -19.33 -38.19 -16.19
C THR A 237 -19.46 -37.02 -15.21
N ALA A 238 -18.39 -36.24 -15.01
CA ALA A 238 -18.41 -35.12 -14.08
C ALA A 238 -19.13 -33.89 -14.65
N VAL A 239 -19.83 -33.20 -13.76
CA VAL A 239 -20.47 -31.91 -14.07
C VAL A 239 -19.72 -30.74 -13.40
N ASN A 240 -18.98 -31.04 -12.33
CA ASN A 240 -18.17 -30.08 -11.59
C ASN A 240 -17.09 -30.81 -10.77
N ALA A 241 -16.16 -30.06 -10.19
CA ALA A 241 -15.26 -30.55 -9.15
C ALA A 241 -15.79 -30.16 -7.76
N SER A 242 -15.59 -31.01 -6.76
CA SER A 242 -15.96 -30.73 -5.36
C SER A 242 -14.72 -30.28 -4.58
N LEU A 243 -14.53 -28.96 -4.41
CA LEU A 243 -13.42 -28.41 -3.62
C LEU A 243 -13.74 -28.51 -2.13
N THR A 244 -12.95 -29.29 -1.40
CA THR A 244 -13.18 -29.56 0.02
C THR A 244 -12.26 -28.76 0.93
N LYS A 245 -11.03 -28.45 0.50
CA LYS A 245 -10.08 -27.67 1.31
C LYS A 245 -9.19 -26.76 0.48
N VAL A 246 -8.94 -25.57 1.01
CA VAL A 246 -7.89 -24.64 0.59
C VAL A 246 -7.01 -24.38 1.81
N THR A 247 -5.75 -24.80 1.77
CA THR A 247 -4.85 -24.71 2.93
C THR A 247 -3.51 -24.11 2.56
N LEU A 248 -2.87 -23.45 3.53
CA LEU A 248 -1.44 -23.13 3.45
C LEU A 248 -0.67 -24.28 4.10
N LYS A 249 0.44 -24.70 3.48
CA LYS A 249 1.35 -25.72 4.02
C LYS A 249 2.80 -25.24 3.93
N HIS A 250 3.60 -25.66 4.90
CA HIS A 250 5.07 -25.66 4.81
C HIS A 250 5.52 -27.13 4.79
N ASP A 251 5.69 -27.74 5.96
CA ASP A 251 5.79 -29.19 6.16
C ASP A 251 4.45 -29.81 6.63
N SER A 252 3.64 -29.00 7.30
CA SER A 252 2.32 -29.35 7.81
C SER A 252 1.31 -28.25 7.51
N LYS A 253 0.02 -28.52 7.75
CA LYS A 253 -1.06 -27.52 7.60
C LYS A 253 -0.77 -26.33 8.51
N ILE A 254 -0.72 -25.15 7.92
CA ILE A 254 -0.67 -23.88 8.64
C ILE A 254 -2.11 -23.47 8.93
N PRO A 255 -2.52 -23.36 10.20
CA PRO A 255 -3.87 -22.96 10.54
C PRO A 255 -4.09 -21.49 10.14
N ILE A 256 -5.21 -21.22 9.48
CA ILE A 256 -5.68 -19.88 9.15
C ILE A 256 -7.02 -19.70 9.87
N THR A 257 -7.14 -18.66 10.67
CA THR A 257 -8.39 -18.35 11.38
C THR A 257 -9.41 -17.74 10.43
N GLU A 258 -10.71 -17.84 10.76
CA GLU A 258 -11.78 -17.18 10.01
C GLU A 258 -11.56 -15.65 9.88
N THR A 259 -11.04 -15.01 10.93
CA THR A 259 -10.69 -13.59 10.93
C THR A 259 -9.60 -13.27 9.90
N GLN A 260 -8.53 -14.09 9.86
CA GLN A 260 -7.45 -13.92 8.88
C GLN A 260 -7.95 -14.16 7.46
N SER A 261 -8.75 -15.21 7.24
CA SER A 261 -9.37 -15.49 5.95
C SER A 261 -10.20 -14.31 5.45
N THR A 262 -11.12 -13.81 6.28
CA THR A 262 -12.01 -12.69 5.91
C THR A 262 -11.22 -11.41 5.61
N ARG A 263 -10.14 -11.16 6.35
CA ARG A 263 -9.34 -9.94 6.21
C ARG A 263 -8.41 -9.99 5.00
N PHE A 264 -7.74 -11.12 4.80
CA PHE A 264 -6.61 -11.22 3.89
C PHE A 264 -6.84 -12.10 2.66
N ILE A 265 -7.91 -12.88 2.60
CA ILE A 265 -8.18 -13.76 1.46
C ILE A 265 -9.42 -13.25 0.73
N LEU A 266 -9.29 -13.06 -0.58
CA LEU A 266 -10.42 -12.88 -1.48
C LEU A 266 -10.49 -14.09 -2.40
N PHE A 267 -11.53 -14.89 -2.20
CA PHE A 267 -11.71 -16.16 -2.91
C PHE A 267 -12.96 -16.09 -3.78
N ARG A 268 -12.82 -16.51 -5.04
CA ARG A 268 -13.92 -16.62 -5.98
C ARG A 268 -13.96 -17.98 -6.63
N VAL A 269 -15.18 -18.49 -6.82
CA VAL A 269 -15.44 -19.70 -7.59
C VAL A 269 -16.48 -19.34 -8.63
N ASP A 270 -16.18 -19.61 -9.90
CA ASP A 270 -17.06 -19.33 -11.04
C ASP A 270 -17.54 -17.87 -11.11
N GLY A 271 -16.68 -16.94 -10.69
CA GLY A 271 -16.94 -15.49 -10.68
C GLY A 271 -17.61 -14.95 -9.41
N GLU A 272 -18.14 -15.83 -8.55
CA GLU A 272 -18.81 -15.42 -7.30
C GLU A 272 -17.83 -15.41 -6.12
N ILE A 273 -17.94 -14.40 -5.25
CA ILE A 273 -17.17 -14.33 -4.00
C ILE A 273 -17.71 -15.38 -3.04
N LYS A 274 -16.83 -16.28 -2.55
CA LYS A 274 -17.19 -17.33 -1.59
C LYS A 274 -16.19 -17.35 -0.43
N LYS A 275 -16.62 -17.88 0.72
CA LYS A 275 -15.70 -18.26 1.80
C LYS A 275 -14.92 -19.51 1.35
N PRO A 276 -13.58 -19.51 1.32
CA PRO A 276 -12.82 -20.72 1.02
C PRO A 276 -13.02 -21.75 2.15
N PRO A 277 -13.13 -23.05 1.84
CA PRO A 277 -13.23 -24.09 2.87
C PRO A 277 -11.84 -24.30 3.49
N ILE A 278 -11.63 -23.85 4.73
CA ILE A 278 -10.32 -23.83 5.41
C ILE A 278 -10.34 -24.72 6.66
N GLU A 279 -11.49 -24.78 7.33
CA GLU A 279 -11.67 -25.52 8.58
C GLU A 279 -12.22 -26.93 8.31
N ASP A 280 -11.92 -27.85 9.22
CA ASP A 280 -12.48 -29.20 9.12
C ASP A 280 -13.99 -29.14 9.41
N GLY A 281 -14.81 -29.59 8.46
CA GLY A 281 -16.27 -29.52 8.55
C GLY A 281 -16.90 -28.38 7.73
N ASP A 282 -16.10 -27.51 7.10
CA ASP A 282 -16.61 -26.58 6.09
C ASP A 282 -17.27 -27.36 4.95
N SER A 283 -18.38 -26.83 4.42
CA SER A 283 -19.10 -27.46 3.31
C SER A 283 -18.28 -27.40 2.02
N PRO A 284 -18.18 -28.50 1.26
CA PRO A 284 -17.53 -28.48 -0.05
C PRO A 284 -18.18 -27.48 -1.00
N ILE A 285 -17.37 -26.94 -1.91
CA ILE A 285 -17.81 -25.99 -2.93
C ILE A 285 -17.73 -26.65 -4.29
N ASN A 286 -18.85 -26.69 -5.00
CA ASN A 286 -18.87 -27.12 -6.40
C ASN A 286 -18.21 -26.04 -7.26
N VAL A 287 -17.23 -26.46 -8.05
CA VAL A 287 -16.47 -25.64 -9.00
C VAL A 287 -16.78 -26.15 -10.40
N SER A 288 -17.49 -25.35 -11.19
CA SER A 288 -17.83 -25.72 -12.56
C SER A 288 -16.65 -25.45 -13.51
N SER A 289 -15.94 -24.34 -13.35
CA SER A 289 -14.88 -23.96 -14.29
C SER A 289 -13.71 -23.22 -13.65
N ASN A 290 -13.93 -22.24 -12.76
CA ASN A 290 -12.86 -21.31 -12.39
C ASN A 290 -12.71 -21.14 -10.88
N ILE A 291 -11.46 -21.03 -10.43
CA ILE A 291 -11.09 -20.66 -9.05
C ILE A 291 -10.14 -19.47 -9.12
N SER A 292 -10.42 -18.42 -8.35
CA SER A 292 -9.50 -17.30 -8.17
C SER A 292 -9.27 -17.06 -6.68
N LEU A 293 -8.00 -17.10 -6.29
CA LEU A 293 -7.54 -16.87 -4.93
C LEU A 293 -6.59 -15.67 -4.93
N LEU A 294 -6.94 -14.63 -4.19
CA LEU A 294 -6.08 -13.48 -3.94
C LEU A 294 -5.72 -13.45 -2.45
N ILE A 295 -4.42 -13.54 -2.16
CA ILE A 295 -3.86 -13.35 -0.83
C ILE A 295 -3.34 -11.92 -0.73
N LYS A 296 -3.94 -11.13 0.17
CA LYS A 296 -3.55 -9.74 0.44
C LYS A 296 -2.26 -9.66 1.26
N PRO A 297 -1.54 -8.52 1.20
CA PRO A 297 -0.37 -8.29 2.02
C PRO A 297 -0.66 -8.48 3.52
N GLY A 298 0.28 -9.10 4.23
CA GLY A 298 0.20 -9.27 5.68
C GLY A 298 -0.12 -10.70 6.14
N LEU A 299 -0.91 -11.49 5.40
CA LEU A 299 -1.22 -12.87 5.83
C LEU A 299 0.05 -13.71 6.03
N LEU A 300 0.93 -13.73 5.02
CA LEU A 300 2.16 -14.50 5.07
C LEU A 300 3.19 -13.91 6.05
N TYR A 301 3.02 -12.64 6.44
CA TYR A 301 3.84 -12.02 7.49
C TYR A 301 3.50 -12.55 8.88
N GLU A 302 2.22 -12.85 9.15
CA GLU A 302 1.76 -13.40 10.44
C GLU A 302 2.17 -14.87 10.66
N ILE A 303 2.61 -15.54 9.60
CA ILE A 303 3.08 -16.93 9.62
C ILE A 303 4.59 -16.94 9.94
N PRO A 304 5.16 -17.97 10.60
CA PRO A 304 6.59 -17.99 10.95
C PRO A 304 7.55 -18.43 9.83
N TYR A 305 7.05 -18.98 8.72
CA TYR A 305 7.86 -19.57 7.64
C TYR A 305 8.28 -18.55 6.58
N ARG A 306 9.52 -18.65 6.09
CA ARG A 306 10.14 -17.64 5.19
C ARG A 306 10.93 -18.23 4.03
N ASP A 307 10.83 -19.53 3.83
CA ASP A 307 11.54 -20.33 2.83
C ASP A 307 10.61 -20.80 1.71
N ARG A 308 9.56 -21.56 2.05
CA ARG A 308 8.55 -22.05 1.10
C ARG A 308 7.17 -22.07 1.75
N ILE A 309 6.14 -21.65 1.02
CA ILE A 309 4.75 -21.87 1.43
C ILE A 309 3.98 -22.41 0.23
N ASP A 310 3.27 -23.51 0.42
CA ASP A 310 2.44 -24.12 -0.59
C ASP A 310 0.96 -23.79 -0.32
N VAL A 311 0.27 -23.28 -1.34
CA VAL A 311 -1.19 -23.13 -1.35
C VAL A 311 -1.77 -24.40 -1.95
N VAL A 312 -2.51 -25.17 -1.15
CA VAL A 312 -3.00 -26.50 -1.53
C VAL A 312 -4.50 -26.50 -1.68
N PHE A 313 -4.97 -26.92 -2.85
CA PHE A 313 -6.36 -27.15 -3.21
C PHE A 313 -6.62 -28.66 -3.18
N GLU A 314 -7.57 -29.09 -2.36
CA GLU A 314 -7.97 -30.49 -2.21
C GLU A 314 -9.40 -30.65 -2.72
N PHE A 315 -9.60 -31.66 -3.56
CA PHE A 315 -10.88 -32.00 -4.15
C PHE A 315 -11.26 -33.43 -3.77
N GLU A 316 -12.52 -33.64 -3.44
CA GLU A 316 -13.10 -34.97 -3.29
C GLU A 316 -13.73 -35.41 -4.61
N ASN A 317 -13.44 -36.66 -5.01
CA ASN A 317 -13.91 -37.19 -6.27
C ASN A 317 -14.98 -38.26 -6.04
N THR A 318 -16.07 -38.10 -6.76
CA THR A 318 -17.19 -39.03 -6.88
C THR A 318 -17.49 -39.24 -8.37
N GLU A 319 -18.43 -40.14 -8.67
CA GLU A 319 -18.81 -40.47 -10.05
C GLU A 319 -19.24 -39.24 -10.87
N ASN A 320 -20.01 -38.32 -10.26
CA ASN A 320 -20.57 -37.14 -10.94
C ASN A 320 -19.87 -35.82 -10.58
N GLN A 321 -18.94 -35.84 -9.64
CA GLN A 321 -18.17 -34.66 -9.24
C GLN A 321 -16.71 -35.04 -9.09
N ASN A 322 -15.85 -34.65 -10.02
CA ASN A 322 -14.44 -35.01 -9.96
C ASN A 322 -13.55 -34.05 -10.75
N THR A 323 -12.25 -34.20 -10.53
CA THR A 323 -11.21 -33.54 -11.31
C THR A 323 -9.93 -34.37 -11.24
N ASN A 324 -9.20 -34.45 -12.35
CA ASN A 324 -7.88 -35.09 -12.44
C ASN A 324 -6.73 -34.10 -12.24
N ILE A 325 -7.01 -32.88 -11.79
CA ILE A 325 -5.96 -31.90 -11.46
C ILE A 325 -4.99 -32.47 -10.42
N THR A 326 -3.69 -32.29 -10.65
CA THR A 326 -2.65 -32.86 -9.80
C THR A 326 -1.35 -32.08 -9.90
N GLY A 327 -0.42 -32.36 -8.99
CA GLY A 327 0.93 -31.84 -9.01
C GLY A 327 1.09 -30.49 -8.30
N THR A 328 2.26 -29.91 -8.49
CA THR A 328 2.67 -28.66 -7.83
C THR A 328 3.18 -27.67 -8.87
N PHE A 329 2.49 -26.55 -9.01
CA PHE A 329 2.93 -25.43 -9.84
C PHE A 329 3.90 -24.53 -9.06
N PRO A 330 5.15 -24.34 -9.53
CA PRO A 330 6.06 -23.39 -8.92
C PRO A 330 5.67 -21.96 -9.32
N TYR A 331 5.22 -21.16 -8.36
CA TYR A 331 5.00 -19.74 -8.59
C TYR A 331 6.36 -19.06 -8.69
N THR A 332 6.81 -18.77 -9.91
CA THR A 332 8.10 -18.11 -10.15
C THR A 332 7.98 -16.93 -11.10
N PRO A 333 8.65 -15.79 -10.83
CA PRO A 333 8.67 -14.65 -11.75
C PRO A 333 9.39 -14.95 -13.08
N THR A 334 10.09 -16.08 -13.18
CA THR A 334 10.76 -16.53 -14.40
C THR A 334 9.86 -17.31 -15.36
N ASP A 335 8.70 -17.81 -14.89
CA ASP A 335 7.71 -18.45 -15.77
C ASP A 335 6.89 -17.38 -16.47
N LEU A 336 7.35 -16.98 -17.64
CA LEU A 336 6.68 -15.97 -18.47
C LEU A 336 5.42 -16.48 -19.17
N ARG A 337 5.08 -17.77 -19.06
CA ARG A 337 3.89 -18.35 -19.70
C ARG A 337 2.67 -18.22 -18.79
N ASN A 338 2.83 -18.59 -17.53
CA ASN A 338 1.72 -18.69 -16.58
C ASN A 338 1.78 -17.65 -15.47
N VAL A 339 2.93 -16.98 -15.27
CA VAL A 339 3.10 -15.93 -14.25
C VAL A 339 3.33 -14.59 -14.92
N THR A 340 2.51 -13.60 -14.58
CA THR A 340 2.73 -12.22 -15.00
C THR A 340 3.85 -11.61 -14.17
N LYS A 341 4.93 -11.21 -14.83
CA LYS A 341 6.00 -10.43 -14.20
C LYS A 341 5.44 -9.12 -13.62
N PRO A 342 5.92 -8.65 -12.45
CA PRO A 342 5.59 -7.31 -11.95
C PRO A 342 5.87 -6.24 -13.01
N LEU A 343 4.81 -5.65 -13.55
CA LEU A 343 4.89 -4.58 -14.54
C LEU A 343 5.10 -3.24 -13.84
N LEU A 344 5.99 -2.44 -14.41
CA LEU A 344 6.24 -1.07 -13.97
C LEU A 344 5.41 -0.11 -14.82
N LYS A 345 4.36 0.46 -14.23
CA LYS A 345 3.47 1.40 -14.91
C LYS A 345 3.92 2.85 -14.69
N PRO A 346 4.21 3.62 -15.76
CA PRO A 346 4.51 5.04 -15.62
C PRO A 346 3.34 5.83 -15.03
N ALA A 347 3.63 6.67 -14.05
CA ALA A 347 2.66 7.54 -13.39
C ALA A 347 3.29 8.89 -13.00
N VAL A 348 2.43 9.84 -12.65
CA VAL A 348 2.82 11.14 -12.09
C VAL A 348 2.30 11.22 -10.67
N LEU A 349 3.21 11.41 -9.72
CA LEU A 349 2.90 11.74 -8.32
C LEU A 349 2.94 13.27 -8.18
N GLU A 350 1.85 13.87 -7.73
CA GLU A 350 1.76 15.29 -7.43
C GLU A 350 1.48 15.49 -5.94
N VAL A 351 2.20 16.42 -5.33
CA VAL A 351 1.98 16.86 -3.95
C VAL A 351 1.75 18.36 -3.99
N ALA A 352 0.59 18.81 -3.53
CA ALA A 352 0.21 20.22 -3.38
C ALA A 352 -0.08 20.52 -1.90
N VAL A 353 0.35 21.69 -1.40
CA VAL A 353 0.30 22.07 0.02
C VAL A 353 -0.01 23.56 0.17
N TRP A 354 -0.87 23.93 1.14
CA TRP A 354 -1.22 25.32 1.48
C TRP A 354 -1.64 25.52 2.95
#